data_AF-T1BD38-F1
#
_entry.id   AF-T1BD38-F1
#
_cell.length_a   1.000
_cell.length_b   1.000
_cell.length_c   1.000
_cell.angle_alpha   90.00
_cell.angle_beta   90.00
_cell.angle_gamma   90.00
#
_symmetry.space_group_name_H-M   'P 1'
#
loop_
_entity.id
_entity.type
_entity.pdbx_description
1 polymer ?
#
loop_
_entity_poly.entity_id
_entity_poly.type
_entity_poly.pdbx_seq_one_letter_code
_entity_poly.pdbx_strand_id
1 'polypeptide(L)'
;YGDQFEKAISESSSEPVWIVDIPLTAREFYDREYDDQPGILRDMDLLWPEGFEEAISGGEREFKLDRILERVRKKGQTEEQFKWFIELARMGIKPSAGFGIGVERFARYVCGLDRIEMVTPFPKVPGKVSL
;
A
#
# COMPACT_ATOMS: atom_id res chain seq x y z
N TYR A 1 -13.81 0.01 7.07
CA TYR A 1 -13.29 -1.02 7.98
C TYR A 1 -12.45 -0.28 9.03
N GLY A 2 -12.69 -0.50 10.32
CA GLY A 2 -12.07 0.31 11.39
C GLY A 2 -10.56 0.08 11.53
N ASP A 3 -9.89 0.91 12.34
CA ASP A 3 -8.41 1.02 12.42
C ASP A 3 -7.65 -0.26 12.80
N GLN A 4 -8.34 -1.31 13.27
CA GLN A 4 -7.72 -2.55 13.77
C GLN A 4 -8.05 -3.79 12.95
N PHE A 5 -8.66 -3.63 11.77
CA PHE A 5 -9.16 -4.78 11.00
C PHE A 5 -8.03 -5.71 10.53
N GLU A 6 -6.89 -5.17 10.08
CA GLU A 6 -5.72 -5.97 9.65
C GLU A 6 -5.20 -6.84 10.77
N LYS A 7 -5.04 -6.24 11.96
CA LYS A 7 -4.62 -6.95 13.16
C LYS A 7 -5.58 -8.08 13.51
N ALA A 8 -6.89 -7.83 13.54
CA ALA A 8 -7.88 -8.84 13.86
C ALA A 8 -7.89 -10.01 12.85
N ILE A 9 -7.74 -9.71 11.56
CA ILE A 9 -7.63 -10.75 10.52
C ILE A 9 -6.33 -11.54 10.70
N SER A 10 -5.21 -10.85 10.90
CA SER A 10 -3.90 -11.48 11.09
C SER A 10 -3.89 -12.41 12.30
N GLU A 11 -4.40 -11.95 13.46
CA GLU A 11 -4.44 -12.74 14.70
C GLU A 11 -5.35 -13.98 14.61
N SER A 12 -6.41 -13.93 13.79
CA SER A 12 -7.34 -15.04 13.61
C SER A 12 -6.95 -16.01 12.49
N SER A 13 -5.89 -15.70 11.74
CA SER A 13 -5.44 -16.49 10.59
C SER A 13 -4.24 -17.36 10.94
N SER A 14 -4.23 -18.59 10.43
CA SER A 14 -3.08 -19.52 10.52
C SER A 14 -2.21 -19.53 9.26
N GLU A 15 -2.64 -18.86 8.19
CA GLU A 15 -1.94 -18.77 6.91
C GLU A 15 -2.03 -17.34 6.36
N PRO A 16 -1.15 -16.91 5.43
CA PRO A 16 -1.23 -15.58 4.85
C PRO A 16 -2.56 -15.31 4.16
N VAL A 17 -3.08 -14.08 4.31
CA VAL A 17 -4.40 -13.67 3.79
C VAL A 17 -4.26 -12.52 2.81
N TRP A 18 -4.90 -12.64 1.65
CA TRP A 18 -5.02 -11.55 0.70
C TRP A 18 -6.25 -10.70 1.01
N ILE A 19 -6.05 -9.39 1.09
CA ILE A 19 -7.10 -8.39 1.04
C ILE A 19 -7.02 -7.78 -0.34
N VAL A 20 -8.12 -7.81 -1.10
CA VAL A 20 -8.19 -7.27 -2.46
C VAL A 20 -9.39 -6.34 -2.57
N ASP A 21 -9.46 -5.60 -3.68
CA ASP A 21 -10.62 -4.80 -4.06
C ASP A 21 -10.93 -3.69 -3.04
N ILE A 22 -9.89 -2.96 -2.63
CA ILE A 22 -9.99 -1.95 -1.59
C ILE A 22 -10.75 -0.72 -2.14
N PRO A 23 -11.62 -0.08 -1.33
CA PRO A 23 -12.34 1.11 -1.75
C PRO A 23 -11.40 2.25 -2.15
N LEU A 24 -11.71 2.93 -3.26
CA LEU A 24 -10.97 4.06 -3.81
C LEU A 24 -10.69 5.16 -2.77
N THR A 25 -11.59 5.36 -1.81
CA THR A 25 -11.45 6.39 -0.76
C THR A 25 -10.35 6.11 0.25
N ALA A 26 -9.84 4.88 0.32
CA ALA A 26 -8.84 4.46 1.30
C ALA A 26 -7.40 4.50 0.78
N ARG A 27 -7.19 4.87 -0.48
CA ARG A 27 -5.93 4.71 -1.21
C ARG A 27 -5.55 5.95 -1.99
N GLU A 28 -4.40 5.93 -2.64
CA GLU A 28 -3.83 7.08 -3.32
C GLU A 28 -4.36 7.29 -4.74
N PHE A 29 -4.12 8.48 -5.30
CA PHE A 29 -4.66 8.85 -6.61
C PHE A 29 -4.16 7.93 -7.75
N TYR A 30 -3.00 7.29 -7.55
CA TYR A 30 -2.31 6.48 -8.55
C TYR A 30 -2.74 5.01 -8.59
N ASP A 31 -3.58 4.53 -7.67
CA ASP A 31 -4.05 3.14 -7.64
C ASP A 31 -5.15 2.92 -8.66
N ARG A 32 -5.03 1.94 -9.56
CA ARG A 32 -5.98 1.77 -10.66
C ARG A 32 -7.34 1.27 -10.15
N GLU A 33 -8.42 1.81 -10.68
CA GLU A 33 -9.79 1.32 -10.45
C GLU A 33 -10.22 0.36 -11.56
N TYR A 34 -11.10 -0.57 -11.21
CA TYR A 34 -11.75 -1.43 -12.20
C TYR A 34 -12.54 -0.58 -13.19
N ASP A 35 -12.50 -0.98 -14.47
CA ASP A 35 -13.22 -0.25 -15.52
C ASP A 35 -14.74 -0.45 -15.41
N ASP A 36 -15.18 -1.55 -14.81
CA ASP A 36 -16.57 -1.99 -14.65
C ASP A 36 -17.11 -1.91 -13.21
N GLN A 37 -16.27 -1.57 -12.22
CA GLN A 37 -16.66 -1.46 -10.81
C GLN A 37 -16.17 -0.12 -10.21
N PRO A 38 -16.91 0.98 -10.46
CA PRO A 38 -16.56 2.27 -9.93
C PRO A 38 -16.48 2.27 -8.40
N GLY A 39 -15.43 2.89 -7.85
CA GLY A 39 -15.12 2.97 -6.44
C GLY A 39 -14.25 1.81 -5.92
N ILE A 40 -13.93 0.81 -6.74
CA ILE A 40 -13.17 -0.38 -6.33
C ILE A 40 -11.83 -0.43 -7.06
N LEU A 41 -10.75 -0.65 -6.30
CA LEU A 41 -9.38 -0.65 -6.81
C LEU A 41 -8.88 -2.05 -7.20
N ARG A 42 -8.01 -2.09 -8.20
CA ARG A 42 -7.25 -3.29 -8.61
C ARG A 42 -5.96 -3.37 -7.79
N ASP A 43 -6.13 -3.46 -6.48
CA ASP A 43 -5.06 -3.48 -5.51
C ASP A 43 -5.14 -4.70 -4.58
N MET A 44 -4.08 -4.89 -3.82
CA MET A 44 -3.97 -5.99 -2.88
C MET A 44 -3.04 -5.64 -1.72
N ASP A 45 -3.42 -6.13 -0.54
CA ASP A 45 -2.51 -6.32 0.58
C ASP A 45 -2.39 -7.82 0.89
N LEU A 46 -1.20 -8.24 1.30
CA LEU A 46 -0.96 -9.54 1.92
C LEU A 46 -0.75 -9.32 3.40
N LEU A 47 -1.50 -10.03 4.24
CA LEU A 47 -1.25 -10.10 5.68
C LEU A 47 -0.48 -11.37 6.02
N TRP A 48 0.55 -11.23 6.85
CA TRP A 48 1.11 -12.36 7.57
C TRP A 48 0.13 -12.84 8.64
N PRO A 49 0.09 -14.14 8.95
CA PRO A 49 -0.77 -14.69 10.00
C PRO A 49 -0.24 -14.32 11.41
N GLU A 50 -0.92 -14.80 12.45
CA GLU A 50 -0.47 -14.79 13.83
C GLU A 50 -0.14 -13.39 14.42
N GLY A 51 -0.81 -12.34 13.92
CA GLY A 51 -0.62 -10.98 14.40
C GLY A 51 0.63 -10.27 13.86
N PHE A 52 1.22 -10.77 12.76
CA PHE A 52 2.34 -10.11 12.08
C PHE A 52 1.90 -9.03 11.07
N GLU A 53 0.60 -8.89 10.82
CA GLU A 53 -0.04 -7.81 10.05
C GLU A 53 0.49 -7.70 8.60
N GLU A 54 0.39 -6.53 7.98
CA GLU A 54 0.66 -6.33 6.55
C GLU A 54 2.12 -6.64 6.16
N ALA A 55 2.24 -7.59 5.23
CA ALA A 55 3.45 -8.04 4.57
C ALA A 55 3.78 -7.22 3.32
N ILE A 56 2.80 -7.13 2.43
CA ILE A 56 2.91 -6.56 1.09
C ILE A 56 1.72 -5.63 0.89
N SER A 57 1.96 -4.49 0.25
CA SER A 57 0.90 -3.67 -0.32
C SER A 57 1.25 -3.29 -1.75
N GLY A 58 0.27 -3.38 -2.65
CA GLY A 58 0.49 -3.08 -4.05
C GLY A 58 -0.77 -3.11 -4.89
N GLY A 59 -0.60 -2.98 -6.20
CA GLY A 59 -1.71 -2.98 -7.13
C GLY A 59 -1.31 -2.55 -8.52
N GLU A 60 -2.29 -2.53 -9.41
CA GLU A 60 -2.16 -1.89 -10.71
C GLU A 60 -2.10 -0.37 -10.56
N ARG A 61 -1.34 0.30 -11.44
CA ARG A 61 -1.22 1.76 -11.45
C ARG A 61 -2.10 2.38 -12.51
N GLU A 62 -2.78 3.47 -12.14
CA GLU A 62 -3.59 4.24 -13.08
C GLU A 62 -2.66 4.86 -14.13
N PHE A 63 -3.05 4.71 -15.40
CA PHE A 63 -2.27 5.13 -16.57
C PHE A 63 -3.09 6.02 -17.51
N LYS A 64 -4.41 6.12 -17.32
CA LYS A 64 -5.29 7.00 -18.08
C LYS A 64 -5.18 8.43 -17.53
N LEU A 65 -4.67 9.34 -18.36
CA LEU A 65 -4.45 10.75 -18.00
C LEU A 65 -5.68 11.41 -17.36
N ASP A 66 -6.87 11.22 -17.96
CA ASP A 66 -8.09 11.88 -17.47
C ASP A 66 -8.45 11.46 -16.04
N ARG A 67 -8.28 10.17 -15.72
CA ARG A 67 -8.54 9.64 -14.37
C ARG A 67 -7.51 10.13 -13.37
N ILE A 68 -6.23 10.19 -13.75
CA ILE A 68 -5.16 10.75 -12.91
C ILE A 68 -5.49 12.20 -12.55
N LEU A 69 -5.81 13.03 -13.56
CA LEU A 69 -6.14 14.45 -13.36
C LEU A 69 -7.40 14.65 -12.53
N GLU A 70 -8.44 13.83 -12.74
CA GLU A 70 -9.66 13.85 -11.94
C GLU A 70 -9.36 13.57 -10.46
N ARG A 71 -8.51 12.57 -10.17
CA ARG A 71 -8.22 12.15 -8.79
C ARG A 71 -7.30 13.08 -8.04
N VAL A 72 -6.27 13.62 -8.71
CA VAL A 72 -5.43 14.68 -8.13
C VAL A 72 -6.32 15.83 -7.66
N ARG A 73 -7.28 16.26 -8.49
CA ARG A 73 -8.26 17.29 -8.12
C ARG A 73 -9.16 16.87 -6.95
N LYS A 74 -9.74 15.65 -6.99
CA LYS A 74 -10.61 15.15 -5.90
C LYS A 74 -9.90 15.03 -4.55
N LYS A 75 -8.60 14.73 -4.55
CA LYS A 75 -7.77 14.67 -3.33
C LYS A 75 -7.28 16.03 -2.83
N GLY A 76 -7.65 17.13 -3.49
CA GLY A 76 -7.19 18.47 -3.13
C GLY A 76 -5.70 18.70 -3.37
N GLN A 77 -5.08 17.88 -4.23
CA GLN A 77 -3.70 18.01 -4.63
C GLN A 77 -3.60 18.88 -5.90
N THR A 78 -2.43 19.46 -6.16
CA THR A 78 -2.21 20.28 -7.36
C THR A 78 -1.49 19.51 -8.44
N GLU A 79 -1.77 19.81 -9.71
CA GLU A 79 -1.03 19.23 -10.83
C GLU A 79 0.47 19.52 -10.74
N GLU A 80 0.86 20.67 -10.18
CA GLU A 80 2.27 21.06 -10.04
C GLU A 80 3.05 20.08 -9.15
N GLN A 81 2.43 19.56 -8.08
CA GLN A 81 3.05 18.55 -7.20
C GLN A 81 3.39 17.25 -7.96
N PHE A 82 2.63 16.93 -9.01
CA PHE A 82 2.76 15.70 -9.79
C PHE A 82 3.11 15.96 -11.25
N LYS A 83 3.65 17.14 -11.56
CA LYS A 83 3.90 17.60 -12.93
C LYS A 83 4.67 16.57 -13.75
N TRP A 84 5.76 16.04 -13.19
CA TRP A 84 6.58 15.02 -13.83
C TRP A 84 5.77 13.76 -14.18
N PHE A 85 4.89 13.31 -13.27
CA PHE A 85 4.09 12.10 -13.45
C PHE A 85 2.97 12.32 -14.48
N ILE A 86 2.32 13.48 -14.43
CA ILE A 86 1.29 13.89 -15.39
C ILE A 86 1.89 14.03 -16.79
N GLU A 87 3.10 14.58 -16.93
CA GLU A 87 3.81 14.65 -18.21
C GLU A 87 4.12 13.26 -18.76
N LEU A 88 4.57 12.32 -17.92
CA LEU A 88 4.73 10.92 -18.32
C LEU A 88 3.40 10.31 -18.77
N ALA A 89 2.31 10.56 -18.05
CA ALA A 89 0.98 10.07 -18.42
C ALA A 89 0.52 10.64 -19.77
N ARG A 90 0.81 11.91 -20.06
CA ARG A 90 0.56 12.55 -21.38
C ARG A 90 1.36 11.90 -22.50
N MET A 91 2.58 11.43 -22.22
CA MET A 91 3.42 10.71 -23.19
C MET A 91 2.96 9.25 -23.41
N GLY A 92 2.05 8.75 -22.58
CA GLY A 92 1.54 7.39 -22.64
C GLY A 92 2.34 6.44 -21.75
N ILE A 93 1.79 6.14 -20.56
CA ILE A 93 2.31 5.12 -19.65
C ILE A 93 1.66 3.78 -20.01
N LYS A 94 2.45 2.72 -20.12
CA LYS A 94 1.91 1.36 -20.30
C LYS A 94 1.28 0.86 -19.01
N PRO A 95 0.21 0.04 -19.07
CA PRO A 95 -0.34 -0.61 -17.89
C PRO A 95 0.76 -1.32 -17.10
N SER A 96 0.79 -1.10 -15.79
CA SER A 96 1.79 -1.69 -14.90
C SER A 96 1.16 -2.03 -13.55
N ALA A 97 1.82 -2.95 -12.85
CA ALA A 97 1.49 -3.33 -11.49
C ALA A 97 2.79 -3.42 -10.69
N GLY A 98 2.70 -3.19 -9.39
CA GLY A 98 3.85 -3.31 -8.50
C GLY A 98 3.41 -3.39 -7.05
N PHE A 99 4.35 -3.74 -6.19
CA PHE A 99 4.12 -3.86 -4.76
C PHE A 99 5.36 -3.42 -3.98
N GLY A 100 5.15 -3.05 -2.72
CA GLY A 100 6.20 -2.87 -1.72
C GLY A 100 6.17 -4.01 -0.72
N ILE A 101 7.34 -4.38 -0.20
CA ILE A 101 7.47 -5.31 0.93
C ILE A 101 8.38 -4.66 1.97
N GLY A 102 7.93 -4.65 3.22
CA GLY A 102 8.75 -4.18 4.34
C GLY A 102 9.78 -5.24 4.72
N VAL A 103 11.06 -5.03 4.36
CA VAL A 103 12.14 -6.00 4.62
C VAL A 103 12.27 -6.31 6.11
N GLU A 104 12.15 -5.29 6.97
CA GLU A 104 12.17 -5.42 8.42
C GLU A 104 10.94 -6.19 8.95
N ARG A 105 9.75 -5.97 8.37
CA ARG A 105 8.55 -6.75 8.72
C ARG A 105 8.69 -8.21 8.31
N PHE A 106 9.24 -8.47 7.12
CA PHE A 106 9.53 -9.82 6.64
C PHE A 106 10.53 -10.54 7.56
N ALA A 107 11.64 -9.88 7.91
CA ALA A 107 12.63 -10.43 8.84
C ALA A 107 12.01 -10.71 10.23
N ARG A 108 11.16 -9.81 10.72
CA ARG A 108 10.44 -9.98 12.00
C ARG A 108 9.59 -11.24 11.98
N TYR A 109 8.85 -11.46 10.89
CA TYR A 109 8.01 -12.65 10.70
C TYR A 109 8.83 -13.93 10.64
N VAL A 110 9.85 -13.99 9.76
CA VAL A 110 10.69 -15.18 9.59
C VAL A 110 11.44 -15.56 10.88
N CYS A 111 11.87 -14.56 11.65
CA CYS A 111 12.56 -14.77 12.91
C CYS A 111 11.62 -14.93 14.12
N GLY A 112 10.30 -14.81 13.96
CA GLY A 112 9.32 -14.91 15.05
C GLY A 112 9.52 -13.86 16.14
N LEU A 113 9.88 -12.62 15.79
CA LEU A 113 10.19 -11.58 16.76
C LEU A 113 8.94 -10.76 17.12
N ASP A 114 8.77 -10.49 18.41
CA ASP A 114 7.63 -9.70 18.92
C ASP A 114 7.59 -8.28 18.33
N ARG A 115 8.76 -7.69 18.14
CA ARG A 115 8.94 -6.27 17.81
C ARG A 115 9.81 -6.07 16.58
N ILE A 116 9.37 -5.18 15.69
CA ILE A 116 10.10 -4.89 14.43
C ILE A 116 11.51 -4.36 14.67
N GLU A 117 11.73 -3.57 15.72
CA GLU A 117 13.06 -2.99 15.98
C GLU A 117 14.15 -4.01 16.34
N MET A 118 13.76 -5.24 16.69
CA MET A 118 14.70 -6.30 17.03
C MET A 118 15.42 -6.89 15.81
N VAL A 119 14.94 -6.58 14.59
CA VAL A 119 15.57 -7.05 13.33
C VAL A 119 16.75 -6.17 12.90
N THR A 120 16.92 -4.99 13.49
CA THR A 120 17.90 -3.99 13.08
C THR A 120 18.82 -3.62 14.24
N PRO A 121 20.16 -3.61 14.07
CA PRO A 121 21.07 -3.29 15.17
C PRO A 121 20.90 -1.89 15.76
N PHE A 122 20.56 -0.90 14.92
CA PHE A 122 20.44 0.52 15.30
C PHE A 122 19.10 1.10 14.83
N PRO A 123 17.97 0.70 15.45
CA PRO A 123 16.63 1.04 14.97
C PRO A 123 16.30 2.51 15.24
N LYS A 124 15.67 3.18 14.27
CA LYS A 124 15.27 4.60 14.38
C LYS A 124 13.83 4.73 14.86
N VAL A 125 13.63 4.49 16.16
CA VAL A 125 12.31 4.59 16.80
C VAL A 125 12.09 6.03 17.34
N PRO A 126 10.95 6.69 17.05
CA PRO A 126 10.66 8.02 17.58
C PRO A 126 10.83 8.11 19.10
N GLY A 127 11.57 9.11 19.57
CA GLY A 127 11.83 9.32 21.00
C GLY A 127 12.89 8.38 21.62
N LYS A 128 13.46 7.44 20.86
CA LYS A 128 14.58 6.61 21.31
C LYS A 128 15.86 6.99 20.57
N VAL A 129 16.91 7.33 21.32
CA VAL A 129 18.25 7.50 20.76
C VAL A 129 18.85 6.11 20.52
N SER A 130 19.13 5.76 19.27
CA SER A 130 20.02 4.62 18.95
C SER A 130 21.42 5.14 18.71
N LEU A 131 22.41 4.35 19.13
CA LEU A 131 23.81 4.51 18.71
C LEU A 131 23.94 4.34 17.19
#